data_AF-A0A059LGV5-F1
#
_entry.id   AF-A0A059LGV5-F1
#
_cell.length_a   1.000
_cell.length_b   1.000
_cell.length_c   1.000
_cell.angle_alpha   90.00
_cell.angle_beta   90.00
_cell.angle_gamma   90.00
#
_symmetry.space_group_name_H-M   'P 1'
#
loop_
_entity.id
_entity.type
_entity.pdbx_description
1 polymer ?
#
loop_
_entity_poly.entity_id
_entity_poly.type
_entity_poly.pdbx_seq_one_letter_code
_entity_poly.pdbx_strand_id
1 'polypeptide(L)'
;MEAVENLLESYYVQVDVLYDKVVSLDEYIKDTEEYINIHLDSSRNQLIKLDILLTAAAFAIAPFNLMAGILGENLVIPEFLTGTVDRFYAVNALAAVFCMLGFSLFLTYMRRRKLV
;
A
#
# COMPACT_ATOMS: atom_id res chain seq x y z
N MET A 1 8.35 56.91 41.68
CA MET A 1 9.24 56.66 40.52
C MET A 1 9.59 55.17 40.49
N GLU A 2 10.12 54.64 41.60
CA GLU A 2 10.44 53.21 41.83
C GLU A 2 9.30 52.23 41.51
N ALA A 3 8.05 52.51 41.93
CA ALA A 3 6.91 51.63 41.65
C ALA A 3 6.59 51.47 40.15
N VAL A 4 6.87 52.49 39.33
CA VAL A 4 6.66 52.45 37.88
C VAL A 4 7.77 51.66 37.20
N GLU A 5 9.00 51.80 37.68
CA GLU A 5 10.17 51.06 37.21
C GLU A 5 10.03 49.56 37.47
N ASN A 6 9.66 49.16 38.70
CA ASN A 6 9.42 47.77 39.04
C ASN A 6 8.29 47.13 38.21
N LEU A 7 7.24 47.91 37.89
CA LEU A 7 6.18 47.45 36.98
C LEU A 7 6.73 47.26 35.57
N LEU A 8 7.48 48.22 35.03
CA LEU A 8 8.05 48.16 33.69
C LEU A 8 9.00 46.96 33.53
N GLU A 9 9.85 46.71 34.51
CA GLU A 9 10.76 45.55 34.52
C GLU A 9 9.98 44.23 34.55
N SER A 10 8.92 44.14 35.37
CA SER A 10 8.05 42.96 35.38
C SER A 10 7.34 42.73 34.04
N TYR A 11 6.98 43.79 33.31
CA TYR A 11 6.43 43.68 31.97
C TYR A 11 7.48 43.24 30.96
N TYR A 12 8.70 43.77 31.05
CA TYR A 12 9.80 43.38 30.17
C TYR A 12 10.12 41.88 30.31
N VAL A 13 10.22 41.39 31.56
CA VAL A 13 10.39 39.96 31.84
C VAL A 13 9.22 39.12 31.32
N GLN A 14 7.99 39.59 31.46
CA GLN A 14 6.83 38.88 30.91
C GLN A 14 6.84 38.81 29.38
N VAL A 15 7.28 39.88 28.71
CA VAL A 15 7.41 39.91 27.25
C VAL A 15 8.47 38.91 26.77
N ASP A 16 9.62 38.82 27.43
CA ASP A 16 10.66 37.85 27.09
C ASP A 16 10.17 36.41 27.28
N VAL A 17 9.51 36.11 28.40
CA VAL A 17 8.91 34.79 28.64
C VAL A 17 7.83 34.46 27.61
N LEU A 18 7.05 35.45 27.17
CA LEU A 18 6.04 35.26 26.13
C LEU A 18 6.70 34.98 24.78
N TYR A 19 7.78 35.70 24.46
CA TYR A 19 8.56 35.50 23.24
C TYR A 19 9.10 34.08 23.17
N ASP A 20 9.75 33.58 24.23
CA ASP A 20 10.27 32.22 24.30
C ASP A 20 9.16 31.16 24.17
N LYS A 21 7.99 31.43 24.74
CA LYS A 21 6.81 30.55 24.56
C LYS A 21 6.31 30.54 23.13
N VAL A 22 6.29 31.68 22.45
CA VAL A 22 5.87 31.75 21.03
C VAL A 22 6.88 31.01 20.15
N VAL A 23 8.18 31.17 20.40
CA VAL A 23 9.23 30.45 19.66
C VAL A 23 9.12 28.95 19.87
N SER A 24 8.95 28.48 21.11
CA SER A 24 8.78 27.05 21.37
C SER A 24 7.49 26.49 20.75
N LEU A 25 6.37 27.23 20.77
CA LEU A 25 5.15 26.81 20.09
C LEU A 25 5.32 26.72 18.57
N ASP A 26 6.08 27.62 17.96
CA ASP A 26 6.41 27.56 16.54
C ASP A 26 7.21 26.29 16.19
N GLU A 27 8.18 25.91 17.03
CA GLU A 27 8.89 24.64 16.89
C GLU A 27 7.96 23.44 17.07
N TYR A 28 7.09 23.44 18.08
CA TYR A 28 6.09 22.37 18.27
C TYR A 28 5.15 22.19 17.07
N ILE A 29 4.74 23.28 16.44
CA ILE A 29 3.90 23.25 15.23
C ILE A 29 4.68 22.62 14.08
N LYS A 30 5.94 23.02 13.88
CA LYS A 30 6.81 22.47 12.83
C LYS A 30 7.07 20.98 13.02
N ASP A 31 7.38 20.55 14.25
CA ASP A 31 7.57 19.14 14.58
C ASP A 31 6.31 18.33 14.28
N THR A 32 5.14 18.89 14.59
CA THR A 32 3.84 18.25 14.29
C THR A 32 3.58 18.17 12.79
N GLU A 33 3.92 19.21 12.03
CA GLU A 33 3.80 19.22 10.57
C GLU A 33 4.69 18.16 9.92
N GLU A 34 5.94 18.04 10.38
CA GLU A 34 6.85 16.98 9.92
C GLU A 34 6.32 15.59 10.26
N TYR A 35 5.80 15.39 11.47
CA TYR A 35 5.19 14.13 11.88
C TYR A 35 4.00 13.75 10.97
N ILE A 36 3.11 14.71 10.69
CA ILE A 36 1.96 14.50 9.80
C ILE A 36 2.44 14.15 8.38
N ASN A 37 3.46 14.84 7.87
CA ASN A 37 4.02 14.57 6.55
C ASN A 37 4.58 13.13 6.45
N ILE A 38 5.38 12.71 7.43
CA ILE A 38 5.91 11.34 7.48
C ILE A 38 4.77 10.31 7.57
N HIS A 39 3.75 10.58 8.38
CA HIS A 39 2.60 9.69 8.54
C HIS A 39 1.79 9.57 7.25
N LEU A 40 1.59 10.68 6.55
CA LEU A 40 0.87 10.73 5.27
C LEU A 40 1.63 9.96 4.19
N ASP A 41 2.95 10.13 4.11
CA ASP A 41 3.79 9.42 3.15
C ASP A 41 3.83 7.91 3.43
N SER A 42 3.92 7.52 4.71
CA SER A 42 3.80 6.12 5.11
C SER A 42 2.45 5.52 4.71
N SER A 43 1.36 6.25 4.94
CA SER A 43 0.00 5.82 4.57
C SER A 43 -0.16 5.68 3.06
N ARG A 44 0.34 6.65 2.28
CA ARG A 44 0.38 6.56 0.80
C ARG A 44 1.18 5.35 0.34
N ASN A 45 2.34 5.09 0.95
CA ASN A 45 3.18 3.96 0.61
C ASN A 45 2.48 2.62 0.90
N GLN A 46 1.72 2.53 2.00
CA GLN A 46 0.88 1.36 2.28
C GLN A 46 -0.19 1.15 1.22
N LEU A 47 -0.87 2.21 0.77
CA LEU A 47 -1.87 2.13 -0.30
C LEU A 47 -1.26 1.64 -1.62
N ILE A 48 -0.09 2.17 -2.00
CA ILE A 48 0.63 1.72 -3.20
C ILE A 48 1.00 0.24 -3.09
N LYS A 49 1.49 -0.21 -1.93
CA LYS A 49 1.79 -1.63 -1.71
C LYS A 49 0.54 -2.52 -1.87
N LEU A 50 -0.61 -2.09 -1.33
CA LEU A 50 -1.87 -2.82 -1.47
C LEU A 50 -2.32 -2.88 -2.94
N ASP A 51 -2.26 -1.76 -3.66
CA ASP A 51 -2.65 -1.69 -5.08
C ASP A 51 -1.81 -2.65 -5.95
N ILE A 52 -0.50 -2.66 -5.73
CA ILE A 52 0.40 -3.57 -6.43
C ILE A 52 0.07 -5.04 -6.10
N LEU A 53 -0.21 -5.36 -4.83
CA LEU A 53 -0.58 -6.73 -4.43
C LEU A 53 -1.92 -7.15 -5.06
N LEU A 54 -2.91 -6.27 -5.09
CA LEU A 54 -4.22 -6.55 -5.71
C LEU A 54 -4.09 -6.73 -7.22
N THR A 55 -3.36 -5.86 -7.89
CA THR A 55 -3.10 -5.94 -9.34
C THR A 55 -2.34 -7.22 -9.69
N ALA A 56 -1.35 -7.60 -8.87
CA ALA A 56 -0.63 -8.87 -9.01
C ALA A 56 -1.54 -10.09 -8.88
N ALA A 57 -2.43 -10.08 -7.89
CA ALA A 57 -3.42 -11.14 -7.68
C ALA A 57 -4.39 -11.25 -8.87
N ALA A 58 -4.90 -10.12 -9.37
CA ALA A 58 -5.76 -10.07 -10.54
C ALA A 58 -5.05 -10.62 -11.80
N PHE A 59 -3.79 -10.23 -12.01
CA PHE A 59 -2.98 -10.73 -13.13
C PHE A 59 -2.77 -12.25 -13.08
N ALA A 60 -2.60 -12.82 -11.88
CA ALA A 60 -2.47 -14.27 -11.74
C ALA A 60 -3.76 -15.04 -11.99
N ILE A 61 -4.92 -14.46 -11.69
CA ILE A 61 -6.23 -15.08 -11.92
C ILE A 61 -6.65 -14.97 -13.39
N ALA A 62 -6.21 -13.93 -14.11
CA ALA A 62 -6.56 -13.69 -15.51
C ALA A 62 -6.42 -14.91 -16.46
N PRO A 63 -5.29 -15.65 -16.50
CA PRO A 63 -5.17 -16.84 -17.36
C PRO A 63 -6.13 -17.98 -16.99
N PHE A 64 -6.46 -18.14 -15.70
CA PHE A 64 -7.48 -19.10 -15.27
C PHE A 64 -8.87 -18.70 -15.76
N ASN A 65 -9.21 -17.40 -15.66
CA ASN A 65 -10.47 -16.88 -16.20
C ASN A 65 -10.56 -17.03 -17.72
N LEU A 66 -9.46 -16.81 -18.45
CA LEU A 66 -9.42 -17.02 -19.90
C LEU A 66 -9.66 -18.49 -20.26
N MET A 67 -9.03 -19.43 -19.54
CA MET A 67 -9.24 -20.86 -19.75
C MET A 67 -10.70 -21.27 -19.43
N ALA A 68 -11.24 -20.79 -18.30
CA ALA A 68 -12.62 -21.03 -17.91
C ALA A 68 -13.62 -20.46 -18.94
N GLY A 69 -13.31 -19.30 -19.54
CA GLY A 69 -14.09 -18.76 -20.65
C GLY A 69 -14.06 -19.66 -21.88
N ILE A 70 -12.87 -20.02 -22.37
CA ILE A 70 -12.73 -20.87 -23.57
C ILE A 70 -13.45 -22.23 -23.40
N LEU A 71 -13.38 -22.82 -22.20
CA LEU A 71 -14.00 -24.13 -21.91
C LEU A 71 -15.48 -24.03 -21.52
N GLY A 72 -15.92 -22.92 -20.96
CA GLY A 72 -17.30 -22.70 -20.50
C GLY A 72 -18.24 -22.19 -21.59
N GLU A 73 -17.69 -21.61 -22.65
CA GLU A 73 -18.45 -21.20 -23.84
C GLU A 73 -18.87 -22.43 -24.67
N ASN A 74 -20.03 -22.36 -25.32
CA ASN A 74 -20.61 -23.43 -26.14
C ASN A 74 -19.89 -23.59 -27.49
N LEU A 75 -18.57 -23.78 -27.44
CA LEU A 75 -17.69 -24.01 -28.58
C LEU A 75 -17.45 -25.51 -28.72
N VAL A 76 -17.29 -25.99 -29.97
CA VAL A 76 -16.87 -27.37 -30.23
C VAL A 76 -15.39 -27.48 -29.88
N ILE A 77 -15.13 -27.92 -28.66
CA ILE A 77 -13.78 -28.12 -28.13
C ILE A 77 -13.22 -29.42 -28.74
N PRO A 78 -11.93 -29.46 -29.14
CA PRO A 78 -11.34 -30.69 -29.67
C PRO A 78 -11.52 -31.88 -28.72
N GLU A 79 -12.00 -33.00 -29.25
CA GLU A 79 -12.29 -34.23 -28.49
C GLU A 79 -11.04 -34.80 -27.78
N PHE A 80 -9.84 -34.43 -28.23
CA PHE A 80 -8.59 -34.73 -27.54
C PHE A 80 -8.51 -34.13 -26.12
N LEU A 81 -9.06 -32.92 -25.92
CA LEU A 81 -9.02 -32.18 -24.66
C LEU A 81 -10.20 -32.51 -23.73
N THR A 82 -11.37 -32.83 -24.29
CA THR A 82 -12.63 -32.97 -23.53
C THR A 82 -13.36 -34.31 -23.75
N GLY A 83 -12.77 -35.24 -24.49
CA GLY A 83 -13.42 -36.52 -24.83
C GLY A 83 -13.73 -37.44 -23.65
N THR A 84 -13.11 -37.24 -22.48
CA THR A 84 -13.47 -37.92 -21.23
C THR A 84 -13.43 -36.96 -20.04
N VAL A 85 -14.27 -37.22 -19.04
CA VAL A 85 -14.39 -36.41 -17.81
C VAL A 85 -13.03 -36.28 -17.09
N ASP A 86 -12.25 -37.36 -17.04
CA ASP A 86 -10.92 -37.38 -16.42
C ASP A 86 -9.93 -36.42 -17.11
N ARG A 87 -9.98 -36.31 -18.44
CA ARG A 87 -9.10 -35.41 -19.20
C ARG A 87 -9.47 -33.95 -18.97
N PHE A 88 -10.75 -33.66 -18.88
CA PHE A 88 -11.24 -32.32 -18.55
C PHE A 88 -10.74 -31.88 -17.17
N TYR A 89 -10.81 -32.75 -16.15
CA TYR A 89 -10.24 -32.45 -14.83
C TYR A 89 -8.71 -32.32 -14.87
N ALA A 90 -8.00 -33.15 -15.63
CA ALA A 90 -6.55 -33.09 -15.76
C ALA A 90 -6.06 -31.77 -16.39
N VAL A 91 -6.73 -31.29 -17.46
CA VAL A 91 -6.40 -30.02 -18.13
C VAL A 91 -6.65 -28.84 -17.19
N ASN A 92 -7.79 -28.83 -16.48
CA ASN A 92 -8.11 -27.79 -15.51
C ASN A 92 -7.14 -27.78 -14.32
N ALA A 93 -6.76 -28.95 -13.80
CA ALA A 93 -5.79 -29.06 -12.72
C ALA A 93 -4.41 -28.55 -13.15
N LEU A 94 -3.96 -28.90 -14.36
CA LEU A 94 -2.67 -28.44 -14.89
C LEU A 94 -2.65 -26.93 -15.13
N ALA A 95 -3.75 -26.37 -15.65
CA ALA A 95 -3.91 -24.92 -15.81
C ALA A 95 -3.90 -24.19 -14.46
N ALA A 96 -4.59 -24.74 -13.45
CA ALA A 96 -4.60 -24.20 -12.09
C ALA A 96 -3.20 -24.23 -11.44
N VAL A 97 -2.46 -25.33 -11.61
CA VAL A 97 -1.07 -25.46 -11.12
C VAL A 97 -0.15 -24.46 -11.83
N PHE A 98 -0.29 -24.29 -13.14
CA PHE A 98 0.48 -23.29 -13.90
C PHE A 98 0.22 -21.86 -13.41
N CYS A 99 -1.05 -21.51 -13.15
CA CYS A 99 -1.41 -20.20 -12.59
C CYS A 99 -0.87 -20.01 -11.17
N MET A 100 -0.96 -21.03 -10.31
CA MET A 100 -0.42 -21.00 -8.94
C MET A 100 1.12 -20.87 -8.93
N LEU A 101 1.80 -21.55 -9.84
CA LEU A 101 3.25 -21.42 -10.02
C LEU A 101 3.62 -20.03 -10.55
N GLY A 102 2.90 -19.50 -11.54
CA GLY A 102 3.10 -18.15 -12.04
C GLY A 102 2.93 -17.09 -10.95
N PHE A 103 1.87 -17.20 -10.14
CA PHE A 103 1.61 -16.30 -9.02
C PHE A 103 2.69 -16.40 -7.94
N SER A 104 3.06 -17.61 -7.54
CA SER A 104 4.09 -17.80 -6.51
C SER A 104 5.46 -17.30 -6.99
N LEU A 105 5.81 -17.47 -8.27
CA LEU A 105 7.02 -16.90 -8.86
C LEU A 105 6.97 -15.38 -8.89
N PHE A 106 5.83 -14.79 -9.27
CA PHE A 106 5.65 -13.34 -9.30
C PHE A 106 5.77 -12.73 -7.89
N LEU A 107 5.07 -13.31 -6.90
CA LEU A 107 5.19 -12.89 -5.50
C LEU A 107 6.60 -13.08 -4.95
N THR A 108 7.27 -14.18 -5.31
CA THR A 108 8.65 -14.44 -4.88
C THR A 108 9.61 -13.45 -5.52
N TYR A 109 9.44 -13.14 -6.81
CA TYR A 109 10.22 -12.13 -7.51
C TYR A 109 10.05 -10.74 -6.87
N MET A 110 8.81 -10.35 -6.58
CA MET A 110 8.49 -9.11 -5.88
C MET A 110 9.12 -9.04 -4.49
N ARG A 111 9.00 -10.12 -3.69
CA ARG A 111 9.64 -10.22 -2.37
C ARG A 111 11.17 -10.15 -2.47
N ARG A 112 11.77 -10.81 -3.46
CA ARG A 112 13.24 -10.81 -3.65
C ARG A 112 13.77 -9.43 -4.08
N ARG A 113 12.98 -8.65 -4.80
CA ARG A 113 13.33 -7.28 -5.21
C ARG A 113 13.15 -6.23 -4.11
N LYS A 114 12.69 -6.61 -2.90
CA LYS A 114 12.41 -5.70 -1.77
C LYS A 114 11.49 -4.53 -2.13
N LEU A 115 10.62 -4.71 -3.12
CA LEU A 115 9.62 -3.70 -3.51
C LEU A 115 8.37 -3.75 -2.61
N VAL A 116 8.26 -4.78 -1.77
CA VAL A 116 7.24 -4.93 -0.71
C VAL A 116 7.92 -5.22 0.61
#